data_AF-A0A2N0FYG2-F1
#
_entry.id   AF-A0A2N0FYG2-F1
#
_cell.length_a   1.000
_cell.length_b   1.000
_cell.length_c   1.000
_cell.angle_alpha   90.00
_cell.angle_beta   90.00
_cell.angle_gamma   90.00
#
_symmetry.space_group_name_H-M   'P 1'
#
loop_
_entity.id
_entity.type
_entity.pdbx_description
1 polymer ?
#
loop_
_entity_poly.entity_id
_entity_poly.type
_entity_poly.pdbx_seq_one_letter_code
_entity_poly.pdbx_strand_id
1 'polypeptide(L)'
;MKCLKPFLLLSRNLIFLIILLSACSKSAVENHLEDVFGEEIVDSKSDDHDQESEGEENQNDSSNEETDESDNDDEDEDGSTVTGKLTAKVNGEEFKNWGQDDIKYFDLGLLDPKDFEPQATVDFATFSDLSESEQTYTIWIGAYDFDLGIKEVKFMFLYLAGKDFQSLAAGHTFEQIFDIRFEGATAGYTENKNTYDDSEGSGTDEIEEIFVKITAIDHVKKLMSGEFNFKGKNSETDVVYEISDGVFKDIPIIIPEH
;
A
#
# COMPACT_ATOMS: atom_id res chain seq x y z
N MET A 1 14.95 -28.60 36.68
CA MET A 1 13.68 -28.36 35.96
C MET A 1 13.48 -26.86 35.82
N LYS A 2 13.65 -26.31 34.61
CA LYS A 2 13.16 -25.00 34.10
C LYS A 2 13.98 -24.66 32.85
N CYS A 3 13.61 -25.22 31.71
CA CYS A 3 14.06 -24.77 30.40
C CYS A 3 13.05 -25.26 29.36
N LEU A 4 11.95 -24.53 29.20
CA LEU A 4 10.92 -24.77 28.18
C LEU A 4 10.01 -23.54 28.11
N LYS A 5 10.55 -22.40 27.66
CA LYS A 5 9.76 -21.20 27.34
C LYS A 5 10.12 -20.43 26.04
N PRO A 6 11.20 -20.70 25.28
CA PRO A 6 11.40 -19.94 24.03
C PRO A 6 10.57 -20.49 22.85
N PHE A 7 10.01 -21.70 22.97
CA PHE A 7 9.32 -22.34 21.83
C PHE A 7 7.85 -21.90 21.63
N LEU A 8 7.25 -21.23 22.62
CA LEU A 8 5.83 -20.80 22.56
C LEU A 8 5.63 -19.39 21.97
N LEU A 9 6.68 -18.57 21.88
CA LEU A 9 6.62 -17.21 21.34
C LEU A 9 6.85 -17.19 19.83
N LEU A 10 7.80 -17.99 19.32
CA LEU A 10 7.98 -18.23 17.89
C LEU A 10 6.72 -18.80 17.21
N SER A 11 5.90 -19.59 17.92
CA SER A 11 4.65 -20.07 17.36
C SER A 11 3.58 -18.99 17.19
N ARG A 12 3.54 -17.92 18.00
CA ARG A 12 2.46 -16.90 17.88
C ARG A 12 2.66 -15.98 16.67
N ASN A 13 3.89 -15.52 16.43
CA ASN A 13 4.20 -14.70 15.25
C ASN A 13 4.20 -15.52 13.95
N LEU A 14 4.65 -16.79 14.00
CA LEU A 14 4.53 -17.69 12.85
C LEU A 14 3.07 -18.06 12.56
N ILE A 15 2.21 -18.23 13.57
CA ILE A 15 0.76 -18.47 13.35
C ILE A 15 0.09 -17.24 12.73
N PHE A 16 0.43 -16.01 13.14
CA PHE A 16 -0.10 -14.80 12.50
C PHE A 16 0.37 -14.66 11.04
N LEU A 17 1.64 -14.94 10.76
CA LEU A 17 2.18 -14.96 9.39
C LEU A 17 1.55 -16.07 8.53
N ILE A 18 1.33 -17.27 9.09
CA ILE A 18 0.64 -18.37 8.41
C ILE A 18 -0.85 -18.04 8.18
N ILE A 19 -1.55 -17.37 9.11
CA ILE A 19 -2.94 -16.95 8.91
C ILE A 19 -3.04 -15.90 7.80
N LEU A 20 -2.10 -14.93 7.74
CA LEU A 20 -2.01 -13.94 6.67
C LEU A 20 -1.73 -14.59 5.30
N LEU A 21 -0.84 -15.59 5.25
CA LEU A 21 -0.55 -16.34 4.01
C LEU A 21 -1.66 -17.34 3.63
N SER A 22 -2.39 -17.87 4.61
CA SER A 22 -3.52 -18.79 4.38
C SER A 22 -4.78 -18.05 3.95
N ALA A 23 -4.94 -16.78 4.30
CA ALA A 23 -6.02 -15.92 3.80
C ALA A 23 -5.87 -15.59 2.29
N CYS A 24 -4.68 -15.81 1.71
CA CYS A 24 -4.44 -15.73 0.26
C CYS A 24 -4.51 -17.09 -0.46
N SER A 25 -4.94 -18.16 0.21
CA SER A 25 -5.05 -19.50 -0.38
C SER A 25 -6.52 -19.90 -0.58
N LYS A 26 -7.00 -19.75 -1.82
CA LYS A 26 -8.28 -20.23 -2.37
C LYS A 26 -9.56 -19.60 -1.81
N SER A 27 -10.09 -18.69 -2.62
CA SER A 27 -11.45 -18.16 -2.51
C SER A 27 -12.50 -19.29 -2.62
N ALA A 28 -13.61 -19.14 -1.89
CA ALA A 28 -14.76 -20.05 -1.90
C ALA A 28 -15.47 -20.19 -3.28
N VAL A 29 -14.95 -19.55 -4.33
CA VAL A 29 -15.44 -19.68 -5.71
C VAL A 29 -14.97 -20.99 -6.36
N GLU A 30 -13.81 -21.55 -5.98
CA GLU A 30 -13.32 -22.80 -6.59
C GLU A 30 -14.10 -24.06 -6.14
N ASN A 31 -14.61 -24.09 -4.91
CA ASN A 31 -15.40 -25.24 -4.44
C ASN A 31 -16.81 -25.32 -5.07
N HIS A 32 -17.29 -24.27 -5.74
CA HIS A 32 -18.59 -24.31 -6.41
C HIS A 32 -18.51 -24.67 -7.90
N LEU A 33 -17.30 -24.71 -8.48
CA LEU A 33 -17.09 -25.10 -9.88
C LEU A 33 -16.82 -26.60 -10.04
N GLU A 34 -16.19 -27.28 -9.07
CA GLU A 34 -16.03 -28.74 -9.12
C GLU A 34 -17.37 -29.49 -8.89
N ASP A 35 -18.30 -28.90 -8.14
CA ASP A 35 -19.62 -29.50 -7.87
C ASP A 35 -20.62 -29.32 -9.04
N VAL A 36 -20.33 -28.42 -10.00
CA VAL A 36 -21.20 -28.16 -11.16
C VAL A 36 -20.72 -28.87 -12.43
N PHE A 37 -19.43 -29.22 -12.51
CA PHE A 37 -18.84 -29.83 -13.72
C PHE A 37 -18.23 -31.23 -13.48
N GLY A 38 -18.35 -31.78 -12.27
CA GLY A 38 -17.77 -33.05 -11.87
C GLY A 38 -18.69 -34.27 -12.03
N GLU A 39 -19.37 -34.47 -13.17
CA GLU A 39 -19.98 -35.77 -13.44
C GLU A 39 -19.97 -36.13 -14.94
N GLU A 40 -19.46 -37.34 -15.21
CA GLU A 40 -19.58 -38.15 -16.43
C GLU A 40 -18.88 -37.70 -17.74
N ILE A 41 -17.62 -38.17 -17.89
CA ILE A 41 -17.08 -38.46 -19.23
C ILE A 41 -17.73 -39.78 -19.69
N VAL A 42 -18.83 -39.69 -20.44
CA VAL A 42 -19.37 -40.79 -21.24
C VAL A 42 -18.63 -40.81 -22.57
N ASP A 43 -17.88 -41.89 -22.78
CA ASP A 43 -17.19 -42.22 -24.02
C ASP A 43 -18.21 -42.64 -25.09
N SER A 44 -18.48 -41.76 -26.06
CA SER A 44 -19.27 -42.11 -27.24
C SER A 44 -18.68 -41.56 -28.52
N LYS A 45 -18.08 -42.49 -29.27
CA LYS A 45 -17.93 -42.52 -30.73
C LYS A 45 -19.09 -41.86 -31.50
N SER A 46 -18.71 -41.07 -32.49
CA SER A 46 -19.32 -40.83 -33.83
C SER A 46 -18.97 -39.39 -34.21
N ASP A 47 -18.83 -38.94 -35.43
CA ASP A 47 -18.73 -39.50 -36.78
C ASP A 47 -18.32 -38.27 -37.62
N ASP A 48 -17.80 -38.52 -38.82
CA ASP A 48 -17.45 -37.50 -39.80
C ASP A 48 -18.60 -36.49 -40.05
N HIS A 49 -18.29 -35.19 -40.10
CA HIS A 49 -18.94 -34.32 -41.09
C HIS A 49 -18.12 -33.06 -41.43
N ASP A 50 -17.64 -33.05 -42.67
CA ASP A 50 -17.28 -31.85 -43.44
C ASP A 50 -18.43 -30.83 -43.47
N GLN A 51 -18.12 -29.53 -43.37
CA GLN A 51 -18.73 -28.53 -44.27
C GLN A 51 -17.98 -27.20 -44.29
N GLU A 52 -17.52 -26.86 -45.50
CA GLU A 52 -17.14 -25.53 -45.97
C GLU A 52 -18.35 -24.58 -46.00
N SER A 53 -18.10 -23.27 -45.81
CA SER A 53 -18.78 -22.13 -46.47
C SER A 53 -18.13 -20.85 -45.91
N GLU A 54 -17.25 -20.16 -46.65
CA GLU A 54 -17.55 -19.09 -47.61
C GLU A 54 -18.49 -17.98 -47.11
N GLY A 55 -17.95 -16.76 -47.18
CA GLY A 55 -18.67 -15.56 -47.61
C GLY A 55 -19.44 -14.78 -46.55
N GLU A 56 -19.04 -13.53 -46.28
CA GLU A 56 -19.59 -12.38 -47.00
C GLU A 56 -18.97 -11.07 -46.50
N GLU A 57 -18.48 -10.31 -47.47
CA GLU A 57 -18.09 -8.91 -47.34
C GLU A 57 -19.36 -8.07 -47.10
N ASN A 58 -19.27 -7.05 -46.24
CA ASN A 58 -20.22 -5.95 -46.31
C ASN A 58 -19.47 -4.63 -46.15
N GLN A 59 -19.15 -4.04 -47.31
CA GLN A 59 -18.86 -2.63 -47.47
C GLN A 59 -20.17 -1.88 -47.26
N ASN A 60 -20.20 -0.90 -46.36
CA ASN A 60 -21.18 0.16 -46.48
C ASN A 60 -20.51 1.51 -46.28
N ASP A 61 -20.79 2.34 -47.28
CA ASP A 61 -20.12 3.57 -47.65
C ASP A 61 -21.01 4.76 -47.23
N SER A 62 -20.36 5.90 -47.03
CA SER A 62 -20.91 7.25 -47.21
C SER A 62 -21.95 7.82 -46.22
N SER A 63 -21.54 8.89 -45.52
CA SER A 63 -22.07 10.27 -45.57
C SER A 63 -21.76 10.98 -44.24
N ASN A 64 -20.84 11.96 -44.22
CA ASN A 64 -21.06 13.38 -44.51
C ASN A 64 -21.98 14.06 -43.49
N GLU A 65 -21.42 14.72 -42.47
CA GLU A 65 -21.98 15.96 -41.93
C GLU A 65 -20.93 16.72 -41.11
N GLU A 66 -20.99 18.04 -41.30
CA GLU A 66 -20.09 19.08 -40.84
C GLU A 66 -19.97 19.08 -39.31
N THR A 67 -18.77 19.33 -38.79
CA THR A 67 -18.59 19.58 -37.35
C THR A 67 -17.80 20.87 -37.17
N ASP A 68 -18.46 21.78 -36.46
CA ASP A 68 -18.04 23.10 -36.04
C ASP A 68 -16.58 23.16 -35.60
N GLU A 69 -15.90 24.22 -36.04
CA GLU A 69 -14.69 24.73 -35.44
C GLU A 69 -15.05 25.24 -34.03
N SER A 70 -15.01 24.36 -33.03
CA SER A 70 -14.95 24.78 -31.64
C SER A 70 -13.51 25.13 -31.29
N ASP A 71 -13.27 26.40 -31.00
CA ASP A 71 -12.10 26.90 -30.31
C ASP A 71 -11.87 26.04 -29.04
N ASN A 72 -10.97 25.06 -29.14
CA ASN A 72 -10.45 24.33 -28.00
C ASN A 72 -9.43 25.25 -27.34
N ASP A 73 -9.89 26.02 -26.37
CA ASP A 73 -9.02 26.66 -25.39
C ASP A 73 -8.19 25.55 -24.71
N ASP A 74 -6.88 25.60 -24.95
CA ASP A 74 -5.85 24.84 -24.27
C ASP A 74 -5.90 25.14 -22.76
N GLU A 75 -6.71 24.38 -22.01
CA GLU A 75 -6.45 24.19 -20.59
C GLU A 75 -5.30 23.19 -20.49
N ASP A 76 -4.08 23.73 -20.45
CA ASP A 76 -2.92 23.03 -19.92
C ASP A 76 -3.26 22.52 -18.51
N GLU A 77 -3.82 21.30 -18.43
CA GLU A 77 -3.82 20.50 -17.21
C GLU A 77 -2.35 20.34 -16.83
N ASP A 78 -1.89 21.24 -15.96
CA ASP A 78 -0.64 21.10 -15.22
C ASP A 78 -0.71 19.76 -14.49
N GLY A 79 -0.18 18.74 -15.14
CA GLY A 79 -0.12 17.35 -14.70
C GLY A 79 0.83 17.18 -13.51
N SER A 80 0.78 18.11 -12.55
CA SER A 80 1.49 17.99 -11.29
C SER A 80 0.92 16.79 -10.54
N THR A 81 1.64 15.67 -10.58
CA THR A 81 1.34 14.50 -9.76
C THR A 81 1.39 14.94 -8.30
N VAL A 82 0.24 14.93 -7.60
CA VAL A 82 0.18 15.28 -6.18
C VAL A 82 0.95 14.21 -5.40
N THR A 83 2.17 14.53 -4.99
CA THR A 83 2.97 13.68 -4.10
C THR A 83 2.70 14.09 -2.66
N GLY A 84 1.95 13.26 -1.94
CA GLY A 84 1.64 13.48 -0.53
C GLY A 84 2.91 13.51 0.33
N LYS A 85 2.84 14.24 1.45
CA LYS A 85 3.97 14.43 2.38
C LYS A 85 3.68 13.80 3.74
N LEU A 86 4.65 13.08 4.30
CA LEU A 86 4.60 12.59 5.69
C LEU A 86 5.80 13.12 6.48
N THR A 87 5.57 13.78 7.61
CA THR A 87 6.62 14.29 8.51
C THR A 87 6.33 13.90 9.95
N ALA A 88 7.36 13.75 10.77
CA ALA A 88 7.22 13.49 12.20
C ALA A 88 8.53 13.82 12.94
N LYS A 89 8.51 13.70 14.27
CA LYS A 89 9.72 13.64 15.10
C LYS A 89 9.84 12.28 15.78
N VAL A 90 11.01 11.66 15.65
CA VAL A 90 11.40 10.40 16.31
C VAL A 90 12.27 10.77 17.50
N ASN A 91 11.79 10.55 18.74
CA ASN A 91 12.51 10.90 19.97
C ASN A 91 12.98 12.37 19.99
N GLY A 92 12.21 13.27 19.36
CA GLY A 92 12.53 14.69 19.22
C GLY A 92 13.40 15.07 18.02
N GLU A 93 13.93 14.10 17.26
CA GLU A 93 14.68 14.34 16.01
C GLU A 93 13.75 14.30 14.79
N GLU A 94 13.97 15.18 13.81
CA GLU A 94 13.13 15.27 12.61
C GLU A 94 13.25 14.01 11.72
N PHE A 95 12.11 13.44 11.35
CA PHE A 95 11.97 12.46 10.26
C PHE A 95 11.75 13.22 8.95
N LYS A 96 12.76 13.19 8.08
CA LYS A 96 12.77 13.96 6.85
C LYS A 96 12.32 13.10 5.67
N ASN A 97 11.05 13.24 5.32
CA ASN A 97 10.60 12.80 4.01
C ASN A 97 11.06 13.81 2.96
N TRP A 98 11.94 13.36 2.07
CA TRP A 98 12.48 14.16 0.97
C TRP A 98 11.39 14.27 -0.10
N GLY A 99 10.96 15.50 -0.39
CA GLY A 99 9.94 15.73 -1.40
C GLY A 99 10.45 15.40 -2.80
N GLN A 100 9.53 15.24 -3.74
CA GLN A 100 9.81 14.97 -5.16
C GLN A 100 10.82 15.97 -5.78
N ASP A 101 10.83 17.22 -5.30
CA ASP A 101 11.75 18.26 -5.74
C ASP A 101 13.21 18.03 -5.32
N ASP A 102 13.44 17.27 -4.24
CA ASP A 102 14.76 17.02 -3.68
C ASP A 102 15.39 15.71 -4.22
N ILE A 103 14.60 14.82 -4.82
CA ILE A 103 15.03 13.50 -5.33
C ILE A 103 15.07 13.52 -6.88
N LYS A 104 15.81 14.47 -7.47
CA LYS A 104 16.00 14.47 -8.94
C LYS A 104 17.05 13.49 -9.44
N TYR A 105 17.84 12.90 -8.53
CA TYR A 105 18.94 12.00 -8.86
C TYR A 105 19.14 10.97 -7.75
N PHE A 106 18.28 9.95 -7.69
CA PHE A 106 18.53 8.77 -6.87
C PHE A 106 19.26 7.72 -7.71
N ASP A 107 20.60 7.79 -7.71
CA ASP A 107 21.46 6.75 -8.28
C ASP A 107 21.73 5.70 -7.19
N LEU A 108 21.09 4.54 -7.31
CA LEU A 108 21.30 3.40 -6.42
C LEU A 108 22.70 2.77 -6.56
N GLY A 109 23.57 3.28 -7.44
CA GLY A 109 24.92 2.75 -7.65
C GLY A 109 24.94 1.32 -8.18
N LEU A 110 23.79 0.83 -8.65
CA LEU A 110 23.63 -0.52 -9.20
C LEU A 110 23.89 -0.57 -10.71
N LEU A 111 24.06 0.56 -11.40
CA LEU A 111 24.26 0.68 -12.85
C LEU A 111 25.27 1.80 -13.20
N ASP A 112 25.98 1.68 -14.33
CA ASP A 112 26.93 2.71 -14.80
C ASP A 112 26.14 3.99 -15.20
N PRO A 113 26.47 5.18 -14.67
CA PRO A 113 25.74 6.42 -14.94
C PRO A 113 25.60 6.81 -16.41
N LYS A 114 26.39 6.21 -17.31
CA LYS A 114 26.34 6.45 -18.76
C LYS A 114 25.26 5.63 -19.48
N ASP A 115 24.73 4.60 -18.83
CA ASP A 115 23.73 3.69 -19.40
C ASP A 115 22.29 4.06 -18.98
N PHE A 116 22.12 5.12 -18.19
CA PHE A 116 20.82 5.58 -17.71
C PHE A 116 20.43 6.90 -18.40
N GLU A 117 19.44 6.85 -19.29
CA GLU A 117 18.66 8.06 -19.59
C GLU A 117 17.71 8.30 -18.40
N PRO A 118 17.66 9.51 -17.82
CA PRO A 118 16.82 9.80 -16.66
C PRO A 118 15.34 9.78 -17.07
N GLN A 119 14.73 8.60 -17.08
CA GLN A 119 13.31 8.42 -17.42
C GLN A 119 12.46 7.91 -16.26
N ALA A 120 13.02 7.69 -15.07
CA ALA A 120 12.25 7.29 -13.89
C ALA A 120 12.62 8.15 -12.68
N THR A 121 11.82 9.18 -12.42
CA THR A 121 11.74 9.79 -11.09
C THR A 121 11.16 8.76 -10.13
N VAL A 122 11.96 8.40 -9.13
CA VAL A 122 11.63 7.38 -8.13
C VAL A 122 10.74 8.06 -7.07
N ASP A 123 9.42 8.00 -7.27
CA ASP A 123 8.35 8.53 -6.38
C ASP A 123 8.17 7.73 -5.06
N PHE A 124 9.26 7.29 -4.41
CA PHE A 124 9.18 6.31 -3.31
C PHE A 124 9.21 6.93 -1.91
N ALA A 125 9.19 8.26 -1.78
CA ALA A 125 9.31 8.91 -0.47
C ALA A 125 8.07 8.70 0.41
N THR A 126 6.89 8.65 -0.20
CA THR A 126 5.61 8.40 0.46
C THR A 126 4.78 7.45 -0.40
N PHE A 127 4.12 6.48 0.20
CA PHE A 127 3.15 5.64 -0.49
C PHE A 127 1.89 5.50 0.36
N SER A 128 0.78 5.21 -0.29
CA SER A 128 -0.40 4.74 0.41
C SER A 128 -1.21 3.77 -0.43
N ASP A 129 -1.97 2.92 0.26
CA ASP A 129 -2.81 1.90 -0.35
C ASP A 129 -4.13 1.79 0.40
N LEU A 130 -5.24 1.64 -0.34
CA LEU A 130 -6.58 1.37 0.18
C LEU A 130 -7.05 0.03 -0.33
N SER A 131 -7.32 -0.85 0.62
CA SER A 131 -8.09 -2.06 0.39
C SER A 131 -9.48 -1.89 1.00
N GLU A 132 -10.52 -1.97 0.17
CA GLU A 132 -11.91 -1.82 0.55
C GLU A 132 -12.71 -3.10 0.24
N SER A 133 -13.65 -3.41 1.13
CA SER A 133 -14.66 -4.46 0.98
C SER A 133 -16.03 -3.89 1.33
N GLU A 134 -17.11 -4.65 1.12
CA GLU A 134 -18.47 -4.20 1.45
C GLU A 134 -18.68 -3.77 2.93
N GLN A 135 -17.81 -4.23 3.84
CA GLN A 135 -18.02 -4.08 5.29
C GLN A 135 -16.83 -3.50 6.05
N THR A 136 -15.68 -3.36 5.40
CA THR A 136 -14.45 -2.87 6.02
C THR A 136 -13.54 -2.21 5.00
N TYR A 137 -12.69 -1.31 5.48
CA TYR A 137 -11.59 -0.78 4.72
C TYR A 137 -10.30 -0.84 5.54
N THR A 138 -9.18 -0.84 4.85
CA THR A 138 -7.85 -0.68 5.44
C THR A 138 -7.05 0.30 4.61
N ILE A 139 -6.31 1.19 5.26
CA ILE A 139 -5.45 2.19 4.64
C ILE A 139 -4.06 2.01 5.20
N TRP A 140 -3.09 1.81 4.30
CA TRP A 140 -1.68 1.80 4.65
C TRP A 140 -1.05 3.10 4.16
N ILE A 141 -0.32 3.80 5.04
CA ILE A 141 0.44 5.00 4.69
C ILE A 141 1.88 4.74 5.13
N GLY A 142 2.84 4.91 4.25
CA GLY A 142 4.25 4.72 4.59
C GLY A 142 5.13 5.79 4.01
N ALA A 143 6.27 6.01 4.64
CA ALA A 143 7.29 6.93 4.17
C ALA A 143 8.68 6.48 4.56
N TYR A 144 9.65 6.87 3.74
CA TYR A 144 11.06 6.65 3.98
C TYR A 144 11.79 7.98 4.22
N ASP A 145 12.77 7.94 5.12
CA ASP A 145 13.77 9.00 5.28
C ASP A 145 15.13 8.38 4.94
N PHE A 146 15.66 8.81 3.80
CA PHE A 146 16.94 8.38 3.26
C PHE A 146 17.95 9.51 3.41
N ASP A 147 19.10 9.25 4.02
CA ASP A 147 20.27 10.12 3.84
C ASP A 147 20.98 9.73 2.52
N LEU A 148 21.24 10.69 1.63
CA LEU A 148 21.82 10.51 0.30
C LEU A 148 23.25 9.91 0.31
N GLY A 149 23.81 9.63 1.50
CA GLY A 149 25.03 8.85 1.71
C GLY A 149 24.83 7.36 2.07
N ILE A 150 23.60 6.82 2.00
CA ILE A 150 23.18 5.41 2.23
C ILE A 150 23.85 4.74 3.46
N LYS A 151 23.90 5.46 4.58
CA LYS A 151 24.34 4.89 5.86
C LYS A 151 23.20 4.49 6.76
N GLU A 152 22.04 5.14 6.61
CA GLU A 152 20.89 4.91 7.47
C GLU A 152 19.63 5.08 6.63
N VAL A 153 18.78 4.05 6.60
CA VAL A 153 17.44 4.12 6.01
C VAL A 153 16.44 4.02 7.14
N LYS A 154 15.59 5.04 7.25
CA LYS A 154 14.49 5.06 8.21
C LYS A 154 13.19 4.82 7.45
N PHE A 155 12.30 4.04 8.03
CA PHE A 155 10.97 3.80 7.48
C PHE A 155 9.92 3.93 8.57
N MET A 156 8.81 4.55 8.23
CA MET A 156 7.66 4.73 9.11
C MET A 156 6.40 4.35 8.36
N PHE A 157 5.46 3.70 9.06
CA PHE A 157 4.14 3.44 8.52
C PHE A 157 3.02 3.63 9.55
N LEU A 158 1.84 3.89 9.02
CA LEU A 158 0.54 3.87 9.68
C LEU A 158 -0.36 2.89 8.95
N TYR A 159 -1.14 2.13 9.70
CA TYR A 159 -2.16 1.24 9.17
C TYR A 159 -3.47 1.53 9.89
N LEU A 160 -4.48 1.96 9.15
CA LEU A 160 -5.79 2.34 9.66
C LEU A 160 -6.81 1.31 9.17
N ALA A 161 -7.74 0.90 10.02
CA ALA A 161 -8.82 0.01 9.63
C ALA A 161 -10.15 0.46 10.21
N GLY A 162 -11.21 0.35 9.41
CA GLY A 162 -12.57 0.74 9.80
C GLY A 162 -13.63 -0.03 9.01
N LYS A 163 -14.90 0.35 9.17
CA LYS A 163 -16.05 -0.38 8.60
C LYS A 163 -16.53 0.13 7.24
N ASP A 164 -16.51 1.42 7.03
CA ASP A 164 -17.03 2.01 5.80
C ASP A 164 -16.16 3.21 5.45
N PHE A 165 -15.45 3.11 4.32
CA PHE A 165 -14.55 4.17 3.90
C PHE A 165 -15.32 5.46 3.60
N GLN A 166 -16.54 5.36 3.04
CA GLN A 166 -17.38 6.52 2.75
C GLN A 166 -17.87 7.23 4.02
N SER A 167 -17.87 6.54 5.16
CA SER A 167 -18.20 7.13 6.46
C SER A 167 -17.03 7.86 7.11
N LEU A 168 -15.79 7.63 6.65
CA LEU A 168 -14.60 8.29 7.17
C LEU A 168 -14.65 9.78 6.83
N ALA A 169 -14.48 10.63 7.83
CA ALA A 169 -14.63 12.06 7.70
C ALA A 169 -13.53 12.82 8.47
N ALA A 170 -13.32 14.07 8.10
CA ALA A 170 -12.49 14.97 8.88
C ALA A 170 -12.99 15.06 10.34
N GLY A 171 -12.06 15.04 11.28
CA GLY A 171 -12.31 15.00 12.72
C GLY A 171 -12.37 13.59 13.31
N HIS A 172 -12.43 12.53 12.49
CA HIS A 172 -12.39 11.15 12.98
C HIS A 172 -11.03 10.82 13.61
N THR A 173 -11.04 10.05 14.69
CA THR A 173 -9.86 9.72 15.50
C THR A 173 -9.74 8.22 15.76
N PHE A 174 -8.54 7.67 15.55
CA PHE A 174 -8.15 6.32 15.94
C PHE A 174 -7.23 6.40 17.16
N GLU A 175 -7.74 5.97 18.32
CA GLU A 175 -6.96 5.92 19.57
C GLU A 175 -6.73 4.48 20.06
N GLN A 176 -7.36 3.51 19.39
CA GLN A 176 -7.25 2.10 19.72
C GLN A 176 -6.20 1.44 18.83
N ILE A 177 -5.29 0.70 19.46
CA ILE A 177 -4.37 -0.17 18.74
C ILE A 177 -5.20 -1.22 18.00
N PHE A 178 -4.94 -1.37 16.71
CA PHE A 178 -5.69 -2.23 15.80
C PHE A 178 -5.83 -3.66 16.35
N ASP A 179 -7.08 -4.11 16.43
CA ASP A 179 -7.47 -5.49 16.65
C ASP A 179 -8.37 -5.85 15.48
N ILE A 180 -8.14 -7.01 14.85
CA ILE A 180 -8.88 -7.49 13.66
C ILE A 180 -10.41 -7.48 13.79
N ARG A 181 -10.95 -7.32 15.01
CA ARG A 181 -12.39 -7.26 15.30
C ARG A 181 -12.96 -5.85 15.35
N PHE A 182 -12.13 -4.82 15.40
CA PHE A 182 -12.54 -3.44 15.69
C PHE A 182 -11.83 -2.43 14.79
N GLU A 183 -12.45 -1.26 14.66
CA GLU A 183 -11.81 -0.08 14.09
C GLU A 183 -10.63 0.34 14.96
N GLY A 184 -9.52 0.72 14.32
CA GLY A 184 -8.31 1.09 15.03
C GLY A 184 -7.17 1.43 14.10
N ALA A 185 -6.01 1.70 14.71
CA ALA A 185 -4.79 1.99 14.00
C ALA A 185 -3.62 1.17 14.57
N THR A 186 -2.65 0.82 13.74
CA THR A 186 -1.32 0.43 14.19
C THR A 186 -0.28 1.22 13.42
N ALA A 187 0.95 1.21 13.89
CA ALA A 187 2.04 1.96 13.30
C ALA A 187 3.34 1.19 13.46
N GLY A 188 4.38 1.66 12.79
CA GLY A 188 5.72 1.21 13.08
C GLY A 188 6.78 2.16 12.59
N TYR A 189 7.95 2.04 13.21
CA TYR A 189 9.15 2.76 12.85
C TYR A 189 10.33 1.79 12.83
N THR A 190 11.19 1.90 11.83
CA THR A 190 12.46 1.16 11.74
C THR A 190 13.56 2.09 11.27
N GLU A 191 14.77 1.84 11.76
CA GLU A 191 16.00 2.52 11.35
C GLU A 191 17.07 1.46 11.07
N ASN A 192 17.37 1.20 9.80
CA ASN A 192 18.49 0.36 9.45
C ASN A 192 19.77 1.17 9.58
N LYS A 193 20.44 1.07 10.73
CA LYS A 193 21.82 1.50 10.90
C LYS A 193 22.65 0.47 10.14
N ASN A 194 23.37 0.88 9.10
CA ASN A 194 24.18 0.02 8.24
C ASN A 194 25.44 -0.51 8.98
N THR A 195 25.26 -1.04 10.19
CA THR A 195 26.22 -1.81 10.97
C THR A 195 26.13 -3.23 10.47
N TYR A 196 27.21 -3.72 9.86
CA TYR A 196 27.36 -5.07 9.31
C TYR A 196 27.09 -6.24 10.31
N ASP A 197 26.61 -5.96 11.52
CA ASP A 197 26.64 -6.86 12.68
C ASP A 197 25.31 -7.00 13.44
N ASP A 198 24.25 -6.24 13.13
CA ASP A 198 23.02 -6.28 13.94
C ASP A 198 21.91 -7.10 13.28
N SER A 199 21.85 -8.38 13.66
CA SER A 199 20.69 -9.27 13.43
C SER A 199 19.54 -9.03 14.41
N GLU A 200 19.69 -8.07 15.33
CA GLU A 200 18.63 -7.70 16.27
C GLU A 200 17.71 -6.70 15.58
N GLY A 201 16.40 -6.98 15.59
CA GLY A 201 15.43 -6.22 14.80
C GLY A 201 15.59 -4.73 15.03
N SER A 202 15.77 -3.96 13.96
CA SER A 202 15.79 -2.51 14.07
C SER A 202 14.37 -1.99 13.91
N GLY A 203 13.80 -1.41 14.96
CA GLY A 203 12.47 -0.81 14.93
C GLY A 203 11.46 -1.41 15.90
N THR A 204 10.24 -0.90 15.82
CA THR A 204 9.13 -1.24 16.72
C THR A 204 8.46 -2.55 16.31
N ASP A 205 8.23 -3.44 17.28
CA ASP A 205 7.45 -4.67 17.13
C ASP A 205 6.24 -4.73 18.09
N GLU A 206 6.20 -3.84 19.08
CA GLU A 206 5.08 -3.64 19.99
C GLU A 206 4.67 -2.15 19.98
N ILE A 207 3.39 -1.86 19.78
CA ILE A 207 2.83 -0.51 19.91
C ILE A 207 2.18 -0.38 21.29
N GLU A 208 2.57 0.64 22.04
CA GLU A 208 2.05 0.93 23.39
C GLU A 208 0.92 1.96 23.34
N GLU A 209 1.07 2.98 22.50
CA GLU A 209 0.13 4.11 22.37
C GLU A 209 0.04 4.51 20.90
N ILE A 210 -1.16 4.86 20.43
CA ILE A 210 -1.36 5.40 19.10
C ILE A 210 -2.50 6.42 19.11
N PHE A 211 -2.30 7.48 18.35
CA PHE A 211 -3.33 8.45 18.03
C PHE A 211 -3.18 8.83 16.56
N VAL A 212 -4.28 8.74 15.81
CA VAL A 212 -4.37 9.25 14.44
C VAL A 212 -5.65 10.04 14.32
N LYS A 213 -5.57 11.25 13.76
CA LYS A 213 -6.74 12.10 13.49
C LYS A 213 -6.77 12.47 12.02
N ILE A 214 -7.88 12.16 11.36
CA ILE A 214 -8.12 12.64 9.99
C ILE A 214 -8.47 14.12 10.06
N THR A 215 -7.69 14.98 9.40
CA THR A 215 -7.91 16.44 9.38
C THR A 215 -8.61 16.89 8.11
N ALA A 216 -8.43 16.17 7.00
CA ALA A 216 -9.15 16.36 5.76
C ALA A 216 -9.26 15.04 4.98
N ILE A 217 -10.36 14.84 4.27
CA ILE A 217 -10.55 13.73 3.35
C ILE A 217 -11.42 14.17 2.18
N ASP A 218 -10.97 13.87 0.96
CA ASP A 218 -11.73 14.06 -0.26
C ASP A 218 -11.93 12.68 -0.89
N HIS A 219 -13.15 12.15 -0.79
CA HIS A 219 -13.51 10.82 -1.32
C HIS A 219 -13.52 10.77 -2.84
N VAL A 220 -13.74 11.90 -3.50
CA VAL A 220 -13.80 11.98 -4.97
C VAL A 220 -12.37 12.01 -5.52
N LYS A 221 -11.52 12.86 -4.96
CA LYS A 221 -10.10 12.96 -5.35
C LYS A 221 -9.22 11.90 -4.70
N LYS A 222 -9.76 11.12 -3.75
CA LYS A 222 -9.06 10.13 -2.95
C LYS A 222 -7.81 10.73 -2.27
N LEU A 223 -7.96 11.90 -1.65
CA LEU A 223 -6.88 12.56 -0.91
C LEU A 223 -7.17 12.55 0.58
N MET A 224 -6.14 12.30 1.39
CA MET A 224 -6.25 12.35 2.85
C MET A 224 -5.15 13.18 3.50
N SER A 225 -5.53 13.89 4.55
CA SER A 225 -4.59 14.53 5.48
C SER A 225 -4.95 14.20 6.92
N GLY A 226 -3.96 14.20 7.79
CA GLY A 226 -4.14 13.92 9.20
C GLY A 226 -2.91 14.21 10.05
N GLU A 227 -3.11 14.06 11.34
CA GLU A 227 -2.09 14.19 12.37
C GLU A 227 -1.96 12.86 13.11
N PHE A 228 -0.77 12.54 13.60
CA PHE A 228 -0.56 11.31 14.33
C PHE A 228 0.56 11.43 15.38
N ASN A 229 0.49 10.55 16.36
CA ASN A 229 1.59 10.24 17.27
C ASN A 229 1.46 8.77 17.68
N PHE A 230 2.59 8.15 17.98
CA PHE A 230 2.58 6.81 18.55
C PHE A 230 3.82 6.57 19.37
N LYS A 231 3.72 5.61 20.29
CA LYS A 231 4.84 5.12 21.07
C LYS A 231 4.95 3.63 20.83
N GLY A 232 6.09 3.21 20.32
CA GLY A 232 6.39 1.81 20.06
C GLY A 232 7.68 1.38 20.74
N LYS A 233 7.83 0.08 20.90
CA LYS A 233 8.98 -0.55 21.54
C LYS A 233 9.49 -1.67 20.66
N ASN A 234 10.79 -1.91 20.72
CA ASN A 234 11.41 -3.14 20.29
C ASN A 234 11.51 -4.10 21.48
N SER A 235 10.80 -5.22 21.44
CA SER A 235 10.65 -6.14 22.56
C SER A 235 11.93 -6.95 22.86
N GLU A 236 12.85 -7.03 21.91
CA GLU A 236 14.13 -7.73 22.04
C GLU A 236 15.20 -6.86 22.70
N THR A 237 15.29 -5.60 22.29
CA THR A 237 16.33 -4.63 22.72
C THR A 237 15.86 -3.68 23.83
N ASP A 238 14.57 -3.70 24.16
CA ASP A 238 13.88 -2.76 25.05
C ASP A 238 13.96 -1.28 24.60
N VAL A 239 14.41 -1.00 23.37
CA VAL A 239 14.46 0.37 22.82
C VAL A 239 13.05 0.89 22.57
N VAL A 240 12.78 2.12 23.00
CA VAL A 240 11.50 2.82 22.84
C VAL A 240 11.66 3.93 21.81
N TYR A 241 10.68 4.01 20.91
CA TYR A 241 10.55 5.04 19.90
C TYR A 241 9.27 5.85 20.15
N GLU A 242 9.44 7.13 20.45
CA GLU A 242 8.35 8.09 20.62
C GLU A 242 8.22 8.93 19.36
N ILE A 243 7.14 8.72 18.62
CA ILE A 243 6.82 9.47 17.41
C ILE A 243 5.82 10.56 17.74
N SER A 244 6.22 11.80 17.54
CA SER A 244 5.45 13.00 17.87
C SER A 244 5.37 13.96 16.70
N ASP A 245 4.46 14.95 16.79
CA ASP A 245 4.24 15.96 15.74
C ASP A 245 4.05 15.36 14.33
N GLY A 246 3.50 14.15 14.25
CA GLY A 246 3.29 13.45 13.00
C GLY A 246 2.21 14.13 12.17
N VAL A 247 2.47 14.36 10.89
CA VAL A 247 1.53 14.92 9.92
C VAL A 247 1.67 14.15 8.62
N PHE A 248 0.56 13.72 8.05
CA PHE A 248 0.47 13.32 6.66
C PHE A 248 -0.46 14.28 5.93
N LYS A 249 -0.05 14.78 4.77
CA LYS A 249 -0.75 15.83 4.04
C LYS A 249 -0.89 15.46 2.58
N ASP A 250 -2.11 15.62 2.08
CA ASP A 250 -2.51 15.41 0.69
C ASP A 250 -2.02 14.06 0.14
N ILE A 251 -2.14 13.01 0.95
CA ILE A 251 -1.75 11.65 0.58
C ILE A 251 -2.77 11.09 -0.41
N PRO A 252 -2.35 10.72 -1.64
CA PRO A 252 -3.20 10.04 -2.58
C PRO A 252 -3.46 8.61 -2.12
N ILE A 253 -4.73 8.26 -1.96
CA ILE A 253 -5.21 6.94 -1.58
C ILE A 253 -5.37 6.12 -2.86
N ILE A 254 -4.43 5.21 -3.09
CA ILE A 254 -4.40 4.38 -4.30
C ILE A 254 -5.23 3.11 -4.05
N ILE A 255 -6.04 2.70 -5.04
CA ILE A 255 -6.69 1.38 -5.03
C ILE A 255 -5.86 0.49 -5.95
N PRO A 256 -5.32 -0.64 -5.47
CA PRO A 256 -4.49 -1.51 -6.29
C PRO A 256 -5.38 -2.21 -7.32
N GLU A 257 -4.99 -2.15 -8.59
CA GLU A 257 -5.60 -2.98 -9.63
C GLU A 257 -5.14 -4.43 -9.41
N HIS A 258 -6.07 -5.33 -9.07
CA HIS A 258 -5.80 -6.76 -8.87
C HIS A 258 -6.06 -7.57 -10.13
#